data_AF-A0AAJ0CLQ4-F1
#
_entry.id   AF-A0AAJ0CLQ4-F1
#
_cell.length_a   1.000
_cell.length_b   1.000
_cell.length_c   1.000
_cell.angle_alpha   90.00
_cell.angle_beta   90.00
_cell.angle_gamma   90.00
#
_symmetry.space_group_name_H-M   'P 1'
#
loop_
_entity.id
_entity.type
_entity.pdbx_description
1 polymer ?
#
loop_
_entity_poly.entity_id
_entity_poly.type
_entity_poly.pdbx_seq_one_letter_code
_entity_poly.pdbx_strand_id
1 'polypeptide(L)'
;MGEQETAQHTLMRKALAPFVMGERSCAGKPMAWMEMTLTLARVIWGFDFERAPGKAGEVGEKLCLVDGKLIPVYRAKDIYVTEHDGPNLVFSVRADVAEEHYLEIH
;
A
#
# COMPACT_ATOMS: atom_id res chain seq x y z
N MET A 1 -7.00 24.31 -18.79
CA MET A 1 -7.13 23.75 -17.43
C MET A 1 -6.40 22.41 -17.35
N GLY A 2 -5.10 22.37 -17.69
CA GLY A 2 -4.31 21.11 -17.77
C GLY A 2 -2.84 21.27 -17.40
N GLU A 3 -2.27 22.48 -17.50
CA GLU A 3 -0.89 22.76 -17.05
C GLU A 3 -0.76 22.94 -15.53
N GLN A 4 -1.83 23.40 -14.85
CA GLN A 4 -1.81 23.57 -13.39
C GLN A 4 -1.87 22.22 -12.64
N GLU A 5 -2.60 21.26 -13.19
CA GLU A 5 -2.75 19.91 -12.63
C GLU A 5 -1.45 19.10 -12.72
N THR A 6 -0.71 19.23 -13.83
CA THR A 6 0.60 18.58 -14.01
C THR A 6 1.71 19.22 -13.16
N ALA A 7 1.68 20.54 -12.98
CA ALA A 7 2.60 21.27 -12.09
C ALA A 7 2.38 20.86 -10.63
N GLN A 8 1.12 20.75 -10.19
CA GLN A 8 0.77 20.32 -8.84
C GLN A 8 1.18 18.86 -8.58
N HIS A 9 0.95 17.96 -9.54
CA HIS A 9 1.40 16.57 -9.46
C HIS A 9 2.93 16.46 -9.36
N THR A 10 3.66 17.28 -10.12
CA THR A 10 5.13 17.32 -10.06
C THR A 10 5.64 17.81 -8.70
N LEU A 11 5.00 18.83 -8.12
CA LEU A 11 5.31 19.34 -6.78
C LEU A 11 5.05 18.28 -5.70
N MET A 12 3.91 17.59 -5.76
CA MET A 12 3.57 16.52 -4.83
C MET A 12 4.58 15.36 -4.90
N ARG A 13 5.01 14.96 -6.10
CA ARG A 13 6.06 13.94 -6.28
C ARG A 13 7.40 14.36 -5.70
N LYS A 14 7.75 15.65 -5.78
CA LYS A 14 8.97 16.19 -5.17
C LYS A 14 8.90 16.27 -3.64
N ALA A 15 7.70 16.38 -3.06
CA ALA A 15 7.50 16.41 -1.61
C ALA A 15 7.61 15.01 -0.96
N LEU A 16 7.56 13.93 -1.74
CA LEU A 16 7.70 12.56 -1.24
C LEU A 16 9.18 12.24 -0.94
N ALA A 17 9.55 12.28 0.34
CA ALA A 17 10.92 12.03 0.81
C ALA A 17 11.05 10.89 1.84
N PRO A 18 10.59 9.64 1.54
CA PRO A 18 10.55 8.53 2.49
C PRO A 18 11.92 8.01 2.95
N PHE A 19 13.01 8.45 2.30
CA PHE A 19 14.38 8.00 2.58
C PHE A 19 15.30 9.15 3.04
N VAL A 20 14.71 10.28 3.48
CA VAL A 20 15.42 11.53 3.79
C VAL A 20 16.13 12.10 2.53
N MET A 21 16.45 13.39 2.53
CA MET A 21 17.18 14.05 1.44
C MET A 21 18.48 14.67 1.97
N GLY A 22 19.52 14.73 1.13
CA GLY A 22 20.82 15.33 1.47
C GLY A 22 21.82 14.34 2.08
N GLU A 23 22.74 14.85 2.89
CA GLU A 23 23.89 14.11 3.46
C GLU A 23 23.50 12.92 4.34
N ARG A 24 22.28 12.93 4.90
CA ARG A 24 21.72 11.83 5.69
C ARG A 24 20.71 10.97 4.91
N SER A 25 20.73 11.03 3.58
CA SER A 25 19.88 10.17 2.76
C SER A 25 20.20 8.70 2.99
N CYS A 26 19.18 7.85 3.01
CA CYS A 26 19.35 6.41 3.22
C CYS A 26 20.06 5.78 2.01
N ALA A 27 21.26 5.24 2.24
CA ALA A 27 22.03 4.53 1.23
C ALA A 27 21.31 3.30 0.66
N GLY A 28 20.39 2.71 1.44
CA GLY A 28 19.57 1.55 1.04
C GLY A 28 18.40 1.89 0.11
N LYS A 29 18.17 3.16 -0.25
CA LYS A 29 17.05 3.59 -1.09
C LYS A 29 16.89 2.77 -2.39
N PRO A 30 17.93 2.50 -3.20
CA PRO A 30 17.77 1.72 -4.43
C PRO A 30 17.31 0.27 -4.17
N MET A 31 17.90 -0.38 -3.16
CA MET A 31 17.55 -1.76 -2.78
C MET A 31 16.11 -1.83 -2.25
N ALA A 32 15.72 -0.90 -1.37
CA ALA A 32 14.36 -0.85 -0.83
C ALA A 32 13.32 -0.71 -1.95
N TRP A 33 13.55 0.16 -2.93
CA TRP A 33 12.63 0.30 -4.08
C TRP A 33 12.55 -0.97 -4.92
N MET A 34 13.67 -1.65 -5.15
CA MET A 34 13.71 -2.89 -5.92
C MET A 34 12.88 -3.98 -5.23
N GLU A 35 13.15 -4.22 -3.94
CA GLU A 35 12.44 -5.23 -3.14
C GLU A 35 10.96 -4.91 -3.00
N MET A 36 10.59 -3.65 -2.70
CA MET A 36 9.20 -3.24 -2.57
C MET A 36 8.43 -3.43 -3.89
N THR A 37 9.03 -3.04 -5.02
CA THR A 37 8.37 -3.15 -6.33
C THR A 37 8.20 -4.60 -6.73
N LEU A 38 9.22 -5.44 -6.53
CA LEU A 38 9.14 -6.87 -6.84
C LEU A 38 8.12 -7.58 -5.94
N THR A 39 8.11 -7.26 -4.65
CA THR A 39 7.12 -7.78 -3.69
C THR A 39 5.71 -7.41 -4.11
N LEU A 40 5.46 -6.13 -4.41
CA LEU A 40 4.15 -5.66 -4.87
C LEU A 40 3.73 -6.34 -6.17
N ALA A 41 4.65 -6.47 -7.13
CA ALA A 41 4.36 -7.15 -8.40
C ALA A 41 3.94 -8.60 -8.18
N ARG A 42 4.64 -9.34 -7.31
CA ARG A 42 4.29 -10.74 -6.98
C ARG A 42 2.95 -10.85 -6.27
N VAL A 43 2.67 -9.95 -5.31
CA VAL A 43 1.40 -9.96 -4.58
C VAL A 43 0.23 -9.66 -5.53
N ILE A 44 0.32 -8.60 -6.33
CA ILE A 44 -0.75 -8.18 -7.25
C ILE A 44 -0.96 -9.21 -8.37
N TRP A 45 0.11 -9.83 -8.86
CA TRP A 45 -0.01 -10.86 -9.90
C TRP A 45 -0.60 -12.15 -9.36
N GLY A 46 -0.15 -12.60 -8.18
CA GLY A 46 -0.47 -13.94 -7.66
C GLY A 46 -1.74 -14.03 -6.83
N PHE A 47 -2.19 -12.93 -6.23
CA PHE A 47 -3.25 -12.96 -5.24
C PHE A 47 -4.38 -11.98 -5.53
N ASP A 48 -5.61 -12.44 -5.34
CA ASP A 48 -6.75 -11.58 -5.09
C ASP A 48 -6.81 -11.28 -3.59
N PHE A 49 -7.24 -10.08 -3.24
CA PHE A 49 -7.42 -9.68 -1.85
C PHE A 49 -8.75 -8.99 -1.62
N GLU A 50 -9.39 -9.34 -0.50
CA GLU A 50 -10.64 -8.74 -0.06
C GLU A 50 -10.57 -8.37 1.42
N ARG A 51 -11.46 -7.46 1.84
CA ARG A 51 -11.58 -7.10 3.25
C ARG A 51 -12.05 -8.32 4.03
N ALA A 52 -11.39 -8.63 5.14
CA ALA A 52 -11.78 -9.76 5.97
C ALA A 52 -13.26 -9.62 6.44
N PRO A 53 -14.04 -10.70 6.44
CA PRO A 53 -15.45 -10.63 6.81
C PRO A 53 -15.64 -10.31 8.30
N GLY A 54 -16.72 -9.58 8.60
CA GLY A 54 -17.14 -9.24 9.96
C GLY A 54 -16.13 -8.38 10.71
N LYS A 55 -16.06 -8.58 12.03
CA LYS A 55 -15.24 -7.75 12.94
C LYS A 55 -13.75 -7.72 12.60
N ALA A 56 -13.23 -8.75 11.92
CA ALA A 56 -11.84 -8.80 11.52
C ALA A 56 -11.49 -7.73 10.47
N GLY A 57 -12.40 -7.43 9.55
CA GLY A 57 -12.21 -6.37 8.56
C GLY A 57 -12.38 -4.97 9.14
N GLU A 58 -13.10 -4.84 10.25
CA GLU A 58 -13.38 -3.58 10.96
C GLU A 58 -12.26 -3.14 11.91
N VAL A 59 -11.22 -3.97 12.08
CA VAL A 59 -10.07 -3.65 12.93
C VAL A 59 -9.44 -2.33 12.48
N GLY A 60 -9.28 -1.41 13.42
CA GLY A 60 -8.68 -0.10 13.20
C GLY A 60 -9.55 0.96 12.55
N GLU A 61 -10.78 0.60 12.16
CA GLU A 61 -11.72 1.55 11.60
C GLU A 61 -12.16 2.55 12.67
N LYS A 62 -11.99 3.84 12.37
CA LYS A 62 -12.58 4.95 13.14
C LYS A 62 -13.43 5.79 12.21
N LEU A 63 -14.68 6.00 12.58
CA LEU A 63 -15.56 6.89 11.85
C LEU A 63 -15.15 8.34 12.11
N CYS A 64 -14.81 9.05 11.05
CA CYS A 64 -14.55 10.49 11.08
C CYS A 64 -15.63 11.21 10.28
N LEU A 65 -16.09 12.34 10.80
CA LEU A 65 -17.02 13.21 10.08
C LEU A 65 -16.21 14.10 9.13
N VAL A 66 -16.38 13.88 7.83
CA VAL A 66 -15.78 14.70 6.76
C VAL A 66 -16.91 15.20 5.88
N ASP A 67 -17.04 16.52 5.74
CA ASP A 67 -18.09 17.19 4.97
C ASP A 67 -19.52 16.69 5.30
N GLY A 68 -19.79 16.45 6.59
CA GLY A 68 -21.09 15.98 7.08
C GLY A 68 -21.38 14.50 6.83
N LYS A 69 -20.43 13.73 6.28
CA LYS A 69 -20.53 12.28 6.08
C LYS A 69 -19.59 11.55 7.02
N LEU A 70 -20.09 10.51 7.68
CA LEU A 70 -19.24 9.60 8.45
C LEU A 70 -18.53 8.67 7.48
N ILE A 71 -17.20 8.75 7.44
CA ILE A 71 -16.35 7.90 6.60
C ILE A 71 -15.41 7.06 7.49
N PRO A 72 -15.13 5.80 7.11
CA PRO A 72 -14.15 4.98 7.80
C PRO A 72 -12.74 5.50 7.54
N VAL A 73 -12.00 5.78 8.61
CA VAL A 73 -10.61 6.25 8.58
C VAL A 73 -9.73 5.31 9.40
N TYR A 74 -8.60 4.93 8.81
CA TYR A 74 -7.58 4.10 9.45
C TYR A 74 -6.41 4.99 9.85
N ARG A 75 -5.97 4.89 11.10
CA ARG A 75 -4.88 5.72 11.62
C ARG A 75 -3.59 4.94 11.63
N ALA A 76 -2.63 5.39 10.82
CA ALA A 76 -1.24 5.04 11.00
C ALA A 76 -0.66 5.85 12.19
N LYS A 77 0.01 5.16 13.10
CA LYS A 77 0.89 5.77 14.11
C LYS A 77 2.31 5.69 13.57
N ASP A 78 3.01 6.81 13.54
CA ASP A 78 4.39 6.86 13.07
C ASP A 78 5.29 7.33 14.21
N ILE A 79 6.33 6.55 14.50
CA ILE A 79 7.45 6.97 15.33
C ILE A 79 8.77 6.60 14.63
N TYR A 80 8.84 5.47 13.91
CA TYR A 80 9.94 5.08 12.99
C TYR A 80 9.53 3.95 12.01
N VAL A 81 8.52 3.17 12.37
CA VAL A 81 7.85 2.15 11.53
C VAL A 81 6.36 2.47 11.61
N THR A 82 5.66 2.38 10.50
CA THR A 82 4.20 2.54 10.46
C THR A 82 3.56 1.44 11.30
N GLU A 83 3.03 1.79 12.47
CA GLU A 83 2.15 0.91 13.24
C GLU A 83 0.71 1.24 12.84
N HIS A 84 -0.02 0.24 12.38
CA HIS A 84 -1.43 0.38 12.06
C HIS A 84 -2.20 -0.83 12.62
N ASP A 85 -3.37 -0.55 13.17
CA ASP A 85 -4.35 -1.58 13.45
C ASP A 85 -5.22 -1.72 12.20
N GLY A 86 -5.16 -2.84 11.49
CA GLY A 86 -6.01 -3.15 10.32
C GLY A 86 -5.95 -2.17 9.12
N PRO A 87 -6.89 -2.28 8.17
CA PRO A 87 -7.90 -3.34 8.07
C PRO A 87 -7.25 -4.69 7.71
N ASN A 88 -7.77 -5.78 8.27
CA ASN A 88 -7.28 -7.11 7.89
C ASN A 88 -7.80 -7.48 6.50
N LEU A 89 -6.92 -8.04 5.68
CA LEU A 89 -7.23 -8.52 4.34
C LEU A 89 -7.10 -10.05 4.29
N VAL A 90 -7.96 -10.68 3.49
CA VAL A 90 -7.86 -12.10 3.14
C VAL A 90 -7.27 -12.17 1.75
N PHE A 91 -6.22 -12.99 1.59
CA PHE A 91 -5.56 -13.23 0.31
C PHE A 91 -5.91 -14.61 -0.20
N SER A 92 -6.28 -14.68 -1.48
CA SER A 92 -6.59 -15.91 -2.20
C SER A 92 -5.68 -16.00 -3.42
N VAL A 93 -5.07 -17.16 -3.66
CA VAL A 93 -4.26 -17.37 -4.87
C VAL A 93 -5.19 -17.30 -6.08
N ARG A 94 -4.79 -16.54 -7.10
CA ARG A 94 -5.57 -16.44 -8.34
C ARG A 94 -5.59 -17.77 -9.09
N ALA A 95 -6.73 -18.11 -9.66
CA ALA A 95 -6.95 -19.41 -10.29
C ALA A 95 -6.01 -19.66 -11.49
N ASP A 96 -5.75 -18.63 -12.31
CA ASP A 96 -4.84 -18.69 -13.44
C ASP A 96 -3.39 -18.97 -13.02
N VAL A 97 -2.96 -18.39 -11.89
CA VAL A 97 -1.63 -18.59 -11.33
C VAL A 97 -1.50 -19.94 -10.62
N ALA A 98 -2.57 -20.42 -9.98
CA ALA A 98 -2.61 -21.73 -9.35
C ALA A 98 -2.46 -22.87 -10.39
N GLU A 99 -3.05 -22.72 -11.59
CA GLU A 99 -2.90 -23.68 -12.68
C GLU A 99 -1.49 -23.65 -13.30
N GLU A 100 -0.91 -22.48 -13.54
CA GLU A 100 0.47 -22.34 -14.05
C GLU A 100 1.49 -22.96 -13.09
N HIS A 101 1.37 -22.71 -11.77
CA HIS A 101 2.26 -23.32 -10.79
C HIS A 101 2.10 -24.85 -10.68
N TYR A 102 0.91 -25.40 -10.96
CA TYR A 102 0.71 -26.84 -10.98
C TYR A 102 1.34 -27.50 -12.22
N LEU A 103 1.41 -26.79 -13.35
CA LEU A 103 2.05 -27.23 -14.60
C LEU A 103 3.57 -27.08 -14.62
N GLU A 104 4.16 -26.19 -13.82
CA GLU A 104 5.62 -26.07 -13.68
C GLU A 104 6.23 -27.10 -12.72
N ILE A 105 5.42 -27.73 -11.87
CA ILE A 105 5.86 -28.68 -10.82
C ILE A 105 5.67 -30.15 -11.23
N HIS A 106 5.03 -30.42 -12.38
CA HIS A 106 4.79 -31.75 -12.96
C HIS A 106 5.16 -31.81 -14.44
#